data_AF-A0AB33JIG4-F1
#
_entry.id   AF-A0AB33JIG4-F1
#
_cell.length_a   1.000
_cell.length_b   1.000
_cell.length_c   1.000
_cell.angle_alpha   90.00
_cell.angle_beta   90.00
_cell.angle_gamma   90.00
#
_symmetry.space_group_name_H-M   'P 1'
#
loop_
_entity.id
_entity.type
_entity.pdbx_description
1 polymer ?
#
loop_
_entity_poly.entity_id
_entity_poly.type
_entity_poly.pdbx_seq_one_letter_code
_entity_poly.pdbx_strand_id
1 'polypeptide(L)'
;MKVFNHLYIIASLMLSFLVMACSDDNTPESAGKDGPKPSMDVLVSPQGGLHYGDKLNLTGLMEDERNLDHYELMLKNSKGDTLTTKYQMLLGKSFNANDYLQIPLPKNAQIDDLTLQVKLDNTRNGEVVEEFDLPMVGLPIFEKLNLILGNGKIIELEKHGDIYESAVENVFPAKIKGIISTTTGKNGIYWGVKNGEVATMASDSIVVGADIEASYTVSFNPQTFEFKTGERHVWTPLPSDNVYYILGTISGHWQDGEITKERSKMMLTGFESGSERYYTWTAPDGEDPETGMWGQTAAGTFRLKKGGEQKYILWDGNKIVESATDNTGKAFPVTAGGPFTIKSNFKNNVCTSVEIAGGGKSLVFSNGKVVVNGVPAAASILFANSTLPLKPGTSYIYEGTVNLKKGQTIASVFDLSSFTCNPDLFTGGGNSTWTLKANSGSYLIRLDAFSGALYACPTTAYPDVIYMDGWSWAPTSTSTAVAWNAENVLPLVKTSRGTYEATFYNFGWGGDVAFYVTHPSSGATTRLPITNFNSGYLNPSNGDTSFKIPAAAGYYKVVIDLKEGVNISAAGVVTPKGTSKFSIDYVEQ
;
A
#
# COMPACT_ATOMS: atom_id res chain seq x y z
N MET A 1 58.61 -21.22 -4.74
CA MET A 1 58.89 -20.94 -3.31
C MET A 1 59.55 -19.56 -3.22
N LYS A 2 59.04 -18.70 -2.33
CA LYS A 2 59.47 -17.31 -2.01
C LYS A 2 58.96 -16.16 -2.91
N VAL A 3 57.65 -15.90 -2.88
CA VAL A 3 57.07 -14.53 -2.85
C VAL A 3 55.76 -14.58 -2.03
N PHE A 4 55.82 -15.03 -0.77
CA PHE A 4 54.65 -15.09 0.12
C PHE A 4 54.92 -14.55 1.53
N ASN A 5 56.07 -13.90 1.77
CA ASN A 5 56.49 -13.49 3.12
C ASN A 5 56.54 -11.97 3.37
N HIS A 6 56.11 -11.11 2.43
CA HIS A 6 56.15 -9.66 2.63
C HIS A 6 54.79 -8.97 2.70
N LEU A 7 53.70 -9.61 2.28
CA LEU A 7 52.35 -9.06 2.50
C LEU A 7 51.81 -9.28 3.92
N TYR A 8 52.31 -10.31 4.63
CA TYR A 8 51.90 -10.59 6.01
C TYR A 8 52.46 -9.60 7.04
N ILE A 9 53.58 -8.95 6.72
CA ILE A 9 54.26 -8.04 7.67
C ILE A 9 53.61 -6.65 7.69
N ILE A 10 52.97 -6.22 6.60
CA ILE A 10 52.28 -4.92 6.55
C ILE A 10 50.86 -5.03 7.14
N ALA A 11 50.18 -6.17 6.97
CA ALA A 11 48.91 -6.43 7.64
C ALA A 11 49.06 -6.61 9.16
N SER A 12 50.20 -7.12 9.62
CA SER A 12 50.50 -7.26 11.06
C SER A 12 50.89 -5.94 11.74
N LEU A 13 51.31 -4.91 10.99
CA LEU A 13 51.68 -3.60 11.55
C LEU A 13 50.49 -2.64 11.71
N MET A 14 49.41 -2.81 10.94
CA MET A 14 48.14 -2.07 11.15
C MET A 14 47.36 -2.58 12.36
N LEU A 15 47.57 -3.84 12.75
CA LEU A 15 46.94 -4.43 13.95
C LEU A 15 47.65 -4.01 15.26
N SER A 16 48.85 -3.42 15.18
CA SER A 16 49.66 -3.02 16.35
C SER A 16 49.56 -1.54 16.71
N PHE A 17 48.82 -0.71 15.94
CA PHE A 17 48.53 0.68 16.30
C PHE A 17 47.16 0.89 16.99
N LEU A 18 46.38 -0.17 17.21
CA LEU A 18 45.16 -0.13 18.02
C LEU A 18 45.34 -0.67 19.45
N VAL A 19 46.57 -1.01 19.85
CA VAL A 19 46.90 -1.47 21.21
C VAL A 19 47.94 -0.55 21.84
N MET A 20 47.52 0.69 22.11
CA MET A 20 48.18 1.54 23.10
C MET A 20 47.10 2.38 23.82
N ALA A 21 46.18 1.68 24.47
CA ALA A 21 45.51 2.20 25.65
C ALA A 21 46.29 1.68 26.87
N CYS A 22 46.73 2.62 27.69
CA CYS A 22 47.47 2.37 28.91
C CYS A 22 46.60 1.64 29.95
N SER A 23 47.32 0.85 30.76
CA SER A 23 47.00 0.19 32.03
C SER A 23 45.99 -0.95 32.01
N ASP A 24 46.56 -2.15 32.19
CA ASP A 24 45.95 -3.36 32.73
C ASP A 24 45.07 -3.07 33.96
N ASP A 25 43.79 -3.41 33.86
CA ASP A 25 43.07 -4.07 34.95
C ASP A 25 42.44 -5.34 34.38
N ASN A 26 43.10 -6.46 34.66
CA ASN A 26 42.79 -7.79 34.18
C ASN A 26 41.66 -8.41 35.04
N THR A 27 40.47 -7.83 34.98
CA THR A 27 39.24 -8.53 35.40
C THR A 27 38.52 -9.03 34.16
N PRO A 28 38.15 -10.32 34.09
CA PRO A 28 37.24 -10.76 33.05
C PRO A 28 35.97 -9.92 33.20
N GLU A 29 35.56 -9.20 32.15
CA GLU A 29 34.21 -8.62 32.12
C GLU A 29 33.25 -9.76 32.44
N SER A 30 32.52 -9.61 33.55
CA SER A 30 31.48 -10.56 33.93
C SER A 30 30.51 -10.68 32.76
N ALA A 31 30.43 -11.87 32.15
CA ALA A 31 29.32 -12.22 31.27
C ALA A 31 27.98 -12.30 32.05
N GLY A 32 28.01 -12.12 33.37
CA GLY A 32 26.84 -12.01 34.23
C GLY A 32 26.15 -10.66 34.10
N LYS A 33 24.82 -10.69 33.98
CA LYS A 33 23.93 -9.53 34.01
C LYS A 33 23.73 -9.04 35.46
N ASP A 34 24.81 -8.61 36.08
CA ASP A 34 24.87 -8.28 37.52
C ASP A 34 24.54 -6.81 37.83
N GLY A 35 24.19 -6.02 36.80
CA GLY A 35 23.80 -4.62 36.97
C GLY A 35 22.43 -4.45 37.65
N PRO A 36 22.10 -3.22 38.12
CA PRO A 36 20.77 -2.93 38.65
C PRO A 36 19.69 -3.28 37.62
N LYS A 37 18.68 -4.05 38.01
CA LYS A 37 17.64 -4.53 37.09
C LYS A 37 16.74 -3.39 36.62
N PRO A 38 16.38 -3.32 35.33
CA PRO A 38 15.29 -2.46 34.88
C PRO A 38 13.94 -2.96 35.42
N SER A 39 12.93 -2.10 35.36
CA SER A 39 11.54 -2.41 35.70
C SER A 39 10.75 -2.73 34.43
N MET A 40 9.92 -3.75 34.48
CA MET A 40 9.04 -4.16 33.39
C MET A 40 7.66 -4.45 33.98
N ASP A 41 6.62 -3.84 33.40
CA ASP A 41 5.22 -4.11 33.70
C ASP A 41 4.51 -4.25 32.37
N VAL A 42 4.44 -5.49 31.86
CA VAL A 42 3.91 -5.80 30.54
C VAL A 42 2.83 -6.86 30.59
N LEU A 43 1.91 -6.76 29.65
CA LEU A 43 0.78 -7.66 29.48
C LEU A 43 0.79 -8.21 28.07
N VAL A 44 0.51 -9.52 27.95
CA VAL A 44 0.36 -10.22 26.69
C VAL A 44 -1.11 -10.54 26.46
N SER A 45 -1.62 -10.25 25.26
CA SER A 45 -3.01 -10.54 24.89
C SER A 45 -3.17 -10.91 23.41
N PRO A 46 -3.98 -11.94 23.07
CA PRO A 46 -4.72 -12.83 23.98
C PRO A 46 -3.83 -13.94 24.57
N GLN A 47 -4.24 -14.54 25.69
CA GLN A 47 -3.49 -15.62 26.38
C GLN A 47 -4.06 -17.03 26.14
N GLY A 48 -5.13 -17.18 25.35
CA GLY A 48 -5.76 -18.47 25.12
C GLY A 48 -6.66 -18.50 23.90
N GLY A 49 -7.02 -19.70 23.45
CA GLY A 49 -7.76 -19.90 22.19
C GLY A 49 -6.96 -19.54 20.94
N LEU A 50 -5.63 -19.52 21.08
CA LEU A 50 -4.68 -19.13 20.05
C LEU A 50 -4.51 -20.24 19.01
N HIS A 51 -4.27 -19.83 17.77
CA HIS A 51 -3.81 -20.70 16.69
C HIS A 51 -2.49 -20.15 16.13
N TYR A 52 -1.70 -21.01 15.49
CA TYR A 52 -0.54 -20.51 14.73
C TYR A 52 -1.01 -19.49 13.68
N GLY A 53 -0.30 -18.38 13.57
CA GLY A 53 -0.67 -17.23 12.74
C GLY A 53 -1.33 -16.08 13.48
N ASP A 54 -1.85 -16.31 14.68
CA ASP A 54 -2.43 -15.26 15.51
C ASP A 54 -1.39 -14.24 15.96
N LYS A 55 -1.85 -13.02 16.27
CA LYS A 55 -1.01 -11.96 16.81
C LYS A 55 -1.11 -11.92 18.33
N LEU A 56 0.05 -12.00 18.98
CA LEU A 56 0.23 -11.72 20.40
C LEU A 56 0.60 -10.25 20.54
N ASN A 57 -0.22 -9.47 21.23
CA ASN A 57 0.08 -8.08 21.52
C ASN A 57 0.81 -8.00 22.85
N LEU A 58 1.88 -7.22 22.90
CA LEU A 58 2.61 -6.86 24.09
C LEU A 58 2.36 -5.37 24.38
N THR A 59 1.76 -5.08 25.52
CA THR A 59 1.49 -3.71 25.96
C THR A 59 1.98 -3.50 27.37
N GLY A 60 2.58 -2.34 27.66
CA GLY A 60 3.05 -2.07 29.01
C GLY A 60 4.10 -0.98 29.09
N LEU A 61 4.70 -0.85 30.27
CA LEU A 61 5.73 0.14 30.58
C LEU A 61 7.04 -0.57 30.95
N MET A 62 8.12 -0.16 30.28
CA MET A 62 9.49 -0.59 30.55
C MET A 62 10.27 0.63 31.04
N GLU A 63 10.99 0.52 32.15
CA GLU A 63 11.67 1.65 32.80
C GLU A 63 13.04 1.28 33.36
N ASP A 64 13.95 2.25 33.38
CA ASP A 64 15.23 2.18 34.08
C ASP A 64 15.62 3.56 34.63
N GLU A 65 16.39 3.60 35.72
CA GLU A 65 16.83 4.86 36.33
C GLU A 65 17.73 5.70 35.41
N ARG A 66 18.50 5.04 34.52
CA ARG A 66 19.46 5.71 33.61
C ARG A 66 19.03 5.66 32.17
N ASN A 67 19.06 4.48 31.55
CA ASN A 67 18.73 4.27 30.14
C ASN A 67 18.54 2.78 29.87
N LEU A 68 17.44 2.46 29.21
CA LEU A 68 17.19 1.18 28.59
C LEU A 68 18.13 0.96 27.40
N ASP A 69 18.42 -0.30 27.07
CA ASP A 69 19.24 -0.66 25.92
C ASP A 69 18.39 -1.31 24.83
N HIS A 70 17.73 -2.42 25.15
CA HIS A 70 16.86 -3.13 24.21
C HIS A 70 15.86 -4.04 24.93
N TYR A 71 14.82 -4.46 24.21
CA TYR A 71 14.04 -5.64 24.59
C TYR A 71 14.08 -6.72 23.51
N GLU A 72 13.89 -7.96 23.93
CA GLU A 72 13.82 -9.14 23.08
C GLU A 72 12.57 -9.96 23.42
N LEU A 73 11.82 -10.35 22.39
CA LEU A 73 10.69 -11.26 22.48
C LEU A 73 11.09 -12.58 21.85
N MET A 74 11.06 -13.67 22.62
CA MET A 74 11.37 -15.01 22.12
C MET A 74 10.18 -15.94 22.35
N LEU A 75 9.60 -16.45 21.27
CA LEU A 75 8.54 -17.46 21.35
C LEU A 75 9.15 -18.85 21.21
N LYS A 76 8.95 -19.70 22.22
CA LYS A 76 9.47 -21.06 22.28
C LYS A 76 8.33 -22.08 22.23
N ASN A 77 8.60 -23.24 21.67
CA ASN A 77 7.70 -24.40 21.71
C ASN A 77 7.89 -25.22 23.01
N SER A 78 7.07 -26.25 23.22
CA SER A 78 7.17 -27.10 24.43
C SER A 78 8.48 -27.89 24.54
N LYS A 79 9.22 -28.02 23.43
CA LYS A 79 10.55 -28.65 23.37
C LYS A 79 11.68 -27.68 23.72
N GLY A 80 11.38 -26.39 23.85
CA GLY A 80 12.35 -25.33 24.08
C GLY A 80 12.99 -24.76 22.82
N ASP A 81 12.56 -25.17 21.62
CA ASP A 81 13.04 -24.59 20.37
C ASP A 81 12.46 -23.19 20.18
N THR A 82 13.31 -22.23 19.84
CA THR A 82 12.88 -20.87 19.50
C THR A 82 12.21 -20.87 18.12
N LEU A 83 10.93 -20.53 18.07
CA LEU A 83 10.15 -20.43 16.85
C LEU A 83 10.35 -19.08 16.16
N THR A 84 10.40 -17.99 16.93
CA THR A 84 10.67 -16.65 16.42
C THR A 84 11.27 -15.77 17.51
N THR A 85 12.05 -14.80 17.08
CA THR A 85 12.66 -13.77 17.92
C THR A 85 12.38 -12.41 17.32
N LYS A 86 12.02 -11.44 18.17
CA LYS A 86 11.95 -10.03 17.81
C LYS A 86 12.84 -9.24 18.75
N TYR A 87 13.63 -8.33 18.20
CA TYR A 87 14.60 -7.53 18.94
C TYR A 87 14.36 -6.04 18.63
N GLN A 88 14.37 -5.20 19.65
CA GLN A 88 14.14 -3.77 19.51
C GLN A 88 15.07 -2.96 20.41
N MET A 89 15.87 -2.08 19.78
CA MET A 89 16.69 -1.10 20.49
C MET A 89 15.80 -0.02 21.12
N LEU A 90 16.17 0.42 22.31
CA LEU A 90 15.49 1.43 23.09
C LEU A 90 16.39 2.65 23.31
N LEU A 91 15.77 3.82 23.48
CA LEU A 91 16.46 5.06 23.82
C LEU A 91 15.76 5.74 24.98
N GLY A 92 16.53 6.13 26.00
CA GLY A 92 16.02 6.84 27.17
C GLY A 92 15.64 5.93 28.34
N LYS A 93 15.01 6.53 29.35
CA LYS A 93 14.69 5.90 30.64
C LYS A 93 13.41 5.09 30.66
N SER A 94 12.49 5.37 29.75
CA SER A 94 11.14 4.81 29.77
C SER A 94 10.69 4.51 28.35
N PHE A 95 10.03 3.38 28.16
CA PHE A 95 9.44 3.00 26.89
C PHE A 95 8.04 2.43 27.12
N ASN A 96 7.05 2.98 26.43
CA ASN A 96 5.71 2.41 26.39
C ASN A 96 5.67 1.35 25.30
N ALA A 97 5.66 0.09 25.70
CA ALA A 97 5.51 -1.04 24.80
C ALA A 97 4.09 -1.04 24.22
N ASN A 98 4.01 -1.06 22.90
CA ASN A 98 2.80 -1.31 22.14
C ASN A 98 3.23 -2.02 20.86
N ASP A 99 3.52 -3.30 21.03
CA ASP A 99 4.10 -4.12 19.98
C ASP A 99 3.33 -5.42 19.79
N TYR A 100 3.62 -6.14 18.71
CA TYR A 100 3.06 -7.45 18.48
C TYR A 100 4.09 -8.44 17.91
N LEU A 101 3.83 -9.71 18.21
CA LEU A 101 4.51 -10.87 17.65
C LEU A 101 3.49 -11.77 16.98
N GLN A 102 3.72 -12.14 15.72
CA GLN A 102 2.89 -13.13 15.04
C GLN A 102 3.42 -14.53 15.35
N ILE A 103 2.55 -15.44 15.78
CA ILE A 103 2.92 -16.83 16.06
C ILE A 103 3.25 -17.50 14.71
N PRO A 104 4.51 -17.89 14.43
CA PRO A 104 4.86 -18.55 13.18
C PRO A 104 4.28 -19.96 13.18
N LEU A 105 3.92 -20.50 12.01
CA LEU A 105 3.46 -21.89 11.86
C LEU A 105 4.66 -22.78 11.48
N PRO A 106 5.14 -23.70 12.32
CA PRO A 106 6.24 -24.60 11.94
C PRO A 106 5.81 -25.65 10.89
N LYS A 107 6.77 -26.18 10.14
CA LYS A 107 6.53 -27.30 9.22
C LYS A 107 6.08 -28.53 10.02
N ASN A 108 4.99 -29.16 9.58
CA ASN A 108 4.35 -30.28 10.26
C ASN A 108 3.95 -29.96 11.71
N ALA A 109 3.54 -28.71 11.97
CA ALA A 109 3.07 -28.31 13.29
C ALA A 109 1.95 -29.22 13.82
N GLN A 110 1.90 -29.30 15.14
CA GLN A 110 0.83 -29.93 15.90
C GLN A 110 0.37 -28.95 16.98
N ILE A 111 -0.75 -29.25 17.63
CA ILE A 111 -1.18 -28.50 18.81
C ILE A 111 -0.07 -28.58 19.85
N ASP A 112 0.32 -27.43 20.39
CA ASP A 112 1.46 -27.33 21.30
C ASP A 112 1.27 -26.25 22.37
N ASP A 113 1.97 -26.38 23.49
CA ASP A 113 2.08 -25.34 24.51
C ASP A 113 3.29 -24.46 24.18
N LEU A 114 3.06 -23.15 24.02
CA LEU A 114 4.13 -22.19 23.71
C LEU A 114 4.42 -21.31 24.91
N THR A 115 5.65 -20.79 24.99
CA THR A 115 6.05 -19.81 26.00
C THR A 115 6.62 -18.58 25.30
N LEU A 116 6.05 -17.41 25.59
CA LEU A 116 6.63 -16.13 25.19
C LEU A 116 7.52 -15.61 26.32
N GLN A 117 8.82 -15.50 26.04
CA GLN A 117 9.79 -14.89 26.93
C GLN A 117 10.02 -13.43 26.49
N VAL A 118 9.79 -12.49 27.40
CA VAL A 118 10.07 -11.07 27.23
C VAL A 118 11.29 -10.74 28.06
N LYS A 119 12.38 -10.34 27.41
CA LYS A 119 13.64 -9.94 28.05
C LYS A 119 13.85 -8.44 27.85
N LEU A 120 14.26 -7.74 28.91
CA LEU A 120 14.58 -6.31 28.89
C LEU A 120 15.97 -6.08 29.49
N ASP A 121 16.84 -5.46 28.71
CA ASP A 121 18.20 -5.09 29.09
C ASP A 121 18.34 -3.57 29.21
N ASN A 122 19.17 -3.13 30.17
CA ASN A 122 19.56 -1.73 30.31
C ASN A 122 21.04 -1.52 29.99
N THR A 123 21.42 -0.26 29.81
CA THR A 123 22.81 0.12 29.50
C THR A 123 23.78 -0.05 30.67
N ARG A 124 23.29 -0.48 31.83
CA ARG A 124 24.07 -0.76 33.06
C ARG A 124 24.32 -2.25 33.26
N ASN A 125 24.10 -3.07 32.23
CA ASN A 125 24.26 -4.53 32.27
C ASN A 125 23.32 -5.25 33.26
N GLY A 126 22.14 -4.68 33.53
CA GLY A 126 21.05 -5.34 34.25
C GLY A 126 20.02 -5.92 33.28
N GLU A 127 19.41 -7.04 33.68
CA GLU A 127 18.44 -7.81 32.90
C GLU A 127 17.21 -8.17 33.75
N VAL A 128 16.04 -8.10 33.14
CA VAL A 128 14.80 -8.70 33.66
C VAL A 128 14.14 -9.54 32.56
N VAL A 129 13.56 -10.67 32.97
CA VAL A 129 12.87 -11.60 32.06
C VAL A 129 11.52 -11.94 32.66
N GLU A 130 10.47 -11.86 31.85
CA GLU A 130 9.12 -12.34 32.16
C GLU A 130 8.70 -13.39 31.14
N GLU A 131 7.93 -14.38 31.59
CA GLU A 131 7.44 -15.47 30.76
C GLU A 131 5.92 -15.53 30.81
N PHE A 132 5.32 -15.79 29.65
CA PHE A 132 3.89 -15.91 29.46
C PHE A 132 3.58 -17.25 28.80
N ASP A 133 2.82 -18.10 29.51
CA ASP A 133 2.38 -19.39 28.99
C ASP A 133 1.19 -19.21 28.05
N LEU A 134 1.26 -19.90 26.91
CA LEU A 134 0.25 -19.90 25.86
C LEU A 134 -0.18 -21.36 25.63
N PRO A 135 -1.15 -21.87 26.39
CA PRO A 135 -1.52 -23.26 26.34
C PRO A 135 -2.34 -23.60 25.08
N MET A 136 -2.16 -24.81 24.58
CA MET A 136 -2.97 -25.43 23.53
C MET A 136 -3.09 -24.58 22.25
N VAL A 137 -1.97 -24.05 21.74
CA VAL A 137 -1.96 -23.30 20.48
C VAL A 137 -2.34 -24.24 19.33
N GLY A 138 -3.49 -23.97 18.73
CA GLY A 138 -4.12 -24.82 17.73
C GLY A 138 -3.57 -24.66 16.32
N LEU A 139 -3.93 -25.60 15.44
CA LEU A 139 -3.64 -25.50 14.01
C LEU A 139 -4.61 -24.53 13.32
N PRO A 140 -4.12 -23.59 12.49
CA PRO A 140 -4.98 -22.68 11.76
C PRO A 140 -5.77 -23.41 10.68
N ILE A 141 -7.00 -22.96 10.44
CA ILE A 141 -7.83 -23.39 9.32
C ILE A 141 -7.87 -22.25 8.31
N PHE A 142 -7.35 -22.49 7.11
CA PHE A 142 -7.43 -21.51 6.03
C PHE A 142 -8.62 -21.83 5.13
N GLU A 143 -9.45 -20.84 4.83
CA GLU A 143 -10.51 -21.01 3.82
C GLU A 143 -9.92 -21.04 2.40
N LYS A 144 -8.89 -20.23 2.18
CA LYS A 144 -8.19 -20.08 0.91
C LYS A 144 -6.74 -19.64 1.11
N LEU A 145 -5.91 -19.81 0.09
CA LEU A 145 -4.56 -19.24 0.03
C LEU A 145 -4.38 -18.45 -1.26
N ASN A 146 -3.37 -17.58 -1.29
CA ASN A 146 -3.06 -16.73 -2.45
C ASN A 146 -1.59 -16.95 -2.83
N LEU A 147 -1.33 -17.31 -4.08
CA LEU A 147 0.01 -17.23 -4.66
C LEU A 147 0.21 -15.84 -5.25
N ILE A 148 1.08 -15.06 -4.61
CA ILE A 148 1.43 -13.69 -5.00
C ILE A 148 2.74 -13.75 -5.77
N LEU A 149 2.68 -13.58 -7.09
CA LEU A 149 3.85 -13.58 -7.96
C LEU A 149 4.61 -12.25 -7.87
N GLY A 150 5.92 -12.29 -8.19
CA GLY A 150 6.80 -11.12 -8.15
C GLY A 150 6.43 -10.02 -9.15
N ASN A 151 5.62 -10.34 -10.16
CA ASN A 151 5.03 -9.37 -11.07
C ASN A 151 3.70 -8.77 -10.54
N GLY A 152 3.26 -9.12 -9.33
CA GLY A 152 2.03 -8.63 -8.72
C GLY A 152 0.77 -9.42 -9.09
N LYS A 153 0.83 -10.40 -10.01
CA LYS A 153 -0.31 -11.28 -10.28
C LYS A 153 -0.61 -12.14 -9.05
N ILE A 154 -1.89 -12.19 -8.67
CA ILE A 154 -2.38 -12.99 -7.55
C ILE A 154 -3.23 -14.13 -8.10
N ILE A 155 -2.89 -15.35 -7.71
CA ILE A 155 -3.63 -16.57 -8.06
C ILE A 155 -4.24 -17.14 -6.78
N GLU A 156 -5.56 -17.25 -6.75
CA GLU A 156 -6.28 -17.88 -5.65
C GLU A 156 -6.11 -19.41 -5.69
N LEU A 157 -5.90 -20.02 -4.52
CA LEU A 157 -5.78 -21.46 -4.34
C LEU A 157 -6.96 -21.94 -3.47
N GLU A 158 -7.78 -22.81 -4.05
CA GLU A 158 -8.97 -23.40 -3.44
C GLU A 158 -8.62 -24.62 -2.60
N LYS A 159 -9.32 -24.78 -1.47
CA LYS A 159 -9.05 -25.87 -0.52
C LYS A 159 -9.63 -27.20 -1.01
N HIS A 160 -8.77 -28.22 -1.08
CA HIS A 160 -9.09 -29.61 -1.37
C HIS A 160 -8.47 -30.54 -0.30
N GLY A 161 -9.18 -30.75 0.80
CA GLY A 161 -8.63 -31.43 1.98
C GLY A 161 -7.52 -30.59 2.61
N ASP A 162 -6.31 -31.15 2.66
CA ASP A 162 -5.11 -30.48 3.21
C ASP A 162 -4.28 -29.75 2.14
N ILE A 163 -4.69 -29.82 0.86
CA ILE A 163 -4.00 -29.21 -0.27
C ILE A 163 -4.81 -28.01 -0.77
N TYR A 164 -4.14 -26.95 -1.17
CA TYR A 164 -4.72 -25.77 -1.79
C TYR A 164 -4.24 -25.69 -3.23
N GLU A 165 -5.15 -25.69 -4.20
CA GLU A 165 -4.82 -25.79 -5.63
C GLU A 165 -5.49 -24.66 -6.43
N SER A 166 -4.81 -24.17 -7.47
CA SER A 166 -5.42 -23.23 -8.42
C SER A 166 -6.53 -23.93 -9.21
N ALA A 167 -7.75 -23.38 -9.19
CA ALA A 167 -8.92 -23.97 -9.86
C ALA A 167 -8.76 -24.14 -11.39
N VAL A 168 -7.91 -23.33 -12.01
CA VAL A 168 -7.62 -23.37 -13.45
C VAL A 168 -6.11 -23.24 -13.67
N GLU A 169 -5.67 -23.62 -14.86
CA GLU A 169 -4.31 -23.36 -15.30
C GLU A 169 -4.02 -21.86 -15.38
N ASN A 170 -2.81 -21.51 -14.97
CA ASN A 170 -2.31 -20.15 -15.06
C ASN A 170 -1.04 -20.13 -15.90
N VAL A 171 -0.89 -19.10 -16.74
CA VAL A 171 0.37 -18.86 -17.47
C VAL A 171 1.38 -18.22 -16.51
N PHE A 172 2.56 -18.81 -16.42
CA PHE A 172 3.67 -18.35 -15.62
C PHE A 172 4.85 -17.97 -16.51
N PRO A 173 5.36 -16.73 -16.41
CA PRO A 173 6.62 -16.36 -17.06
C PRO A 173 7.78 -17.26 -16.60
N ALA A 174 8.79 -17.39 -17.45
CA ALA A 174 9.98 -18.15 -17.13
C ALA A 174 10.60 -17.69 -15.81
N LYS A 175 10.87 -18.64 -14.91
CA LYS A 175 11.53 -18.46 -13.61
C LYS A 175 10.85 -17.45 -12.68
N ILE A 176 9.57 -17.10 -12.94
CA ILE A 176 8.83 -16.19 -12.07
C ILE A 176 8.82 -16.75 -10.65
N LYS A 177 9.05 -15.87 -9.68
CA LYS A 177 9.01 -16.25 -8.27
C LYS A 177 7.74 -15.72 -7.63
N GLY A 178 7.29 -16.33 -6.55
CA GLY A 178 6.16 -15.85 -5.76
C GLY A 178 6.24 -16.29 -4.31
N ILE A 179 5.33 -15.77 -3.50
CA ILE A 179 5.10 -16.26 -2.14
C ILE A 179 3.66 -16.73 -2.02
N ILE A 180 3.42 -17.67 -1.12
CA ILE A 180 2.06 -18.10 -0.78
C ILE A 180 1.66 -17.36 0.48
N SER A 181 0.43 -16.88 0.57
CA SER A 181 -0.02 -16.06 1.68
C SER A 181 -1.50 -16.25 1.96
N THR A 182 -1.90 -16.21 3.23
CA THR A 182 -3.30 -16.23 3.64
C THR A 182 -4.04 -14.95 3.24
N THR A 183 -3.30 -13.86 3.00
CA THR A 183 -3.84 -12.56 2.57
C THR A 183 -3.08 -12.02 1.37
N THR A 184 -3.68 -11.07 0.64
CA THR A 184 -3.03 -10.46 -0.52
C THR A 184 -1.99 -9.39 -0.15
N GLY A 185 -2.07 -8.82 1.05
CA GLY A 185 -1.14 -7.82 1.58
C GLY A 185 0.04 -8.37 2.39
N LYS A 186 0.20 -9.69 2.48
CA LYS A 186 1.26 -10.37 3.27
C LYS A 186 1.25 -10.06 4.77
N ASN A 187 0.12 -9.60 5.28
CA ASN A 187 -0.10 -9.26 6.68
C ASN A 187 -0.62 -10.45 7.53
N GLY A 188 -0.88 -11.59 6.89
CA GLY A 188 -1.18 -12.88 7.52
C GLY A 188 0.01 -13.84 7.51
N ILE A 189 -0.24 -15.15 7.60
CA ILE A 189 0.83 -16.15 7.43
C ILE A 189 1.20 -16.19 5.96
N TYR A 190 2.50 -16.18 5.68
CA TYR A 190 3.03 -16.38 4.34
C TYR A 190 4.17 -17.38 4.33
N TRP A 191 4.39 -18.00 3.18
CA TRP A 191 5.42 -18.98 2.91
C TRP A 191 6.31 -18.50 1.77
N GLY A 192 7.60 -18.52 2.06
CA GLY A 192 8.68 -18.20 1.13
C GLY A 192 9.77 -19.25 1.25
N VAL A 193 11.00 -18.91 0.89
CA VAL A 193 12.17 -19.77 0.98
C VAL A 193 13.13 -19.25 2.05
N LYS A 194 13.65 -20.15 2.88
CA LYS A 194 14.76 -19.87 3.80
C LYS A 194 15.73 -21.04 3.71
N ASN A 195 17.00 -20.76 3.45
CA ASN A 195 18.05 -21.79 3.28
C ASN A 195 17.71 -22.84 2.20
N GLY A 196 17.03 -22.44 1.13
CA GLY A 196 16.66 -23.33 0.03
C GLY A 196 15.42 -24.19 0.28
N GLU A 197 14.81 -24.13 1.47
CA GLU A 197 13.56 -24.83 1.78
C GLU A 197 12.40 -23.86 1.97
N VAL A 198 11.18 -24.34 1.68
CA VAL A 198 9.97 -23.55 1.96
C VAL A 198 9.80 -23.42 3.47
N ALA A 199 9.59 -22.19 3.94
CA ALA A 199 9.40 -21.89 5.36
C ALA A 199 8.36 -20.75 5.52
N THR A 200 7.70 -20.72 6.67
CA THR A 200 6.81 -19.61 7.03
C THR A 200 7.58 -18.35 7.36
N MET A 201 6.96 -17.20 7.10
CA MET A 201 7.51 -15.87 7.39
C MET A 201 8.87 -15.63 6.73
N ALA A 202 9.15 -16.34 5.64
CA ALA A 202 10.38 -16.25 4.89
C ALA A 202 10.26 -15.22 3.77
N SER A 203 11.25 -14.31 3.69
CA SER A 203 11.22 -13.18 2.74
C SER A 203 11.50 -13.59 1.30
N ASP A 204 12.29 -14.65 1.09
CA ASP A 204 12.65 -15.05 -0.27
C ASP A 204 11.48 -15.76 -0.94
N SER A 205 11.37 -15.60 -2.25
CA SER A 205 10.25 -16.13 -3.02
C SER A 205 10.52 -17.54 -3.55
N ILE A 206 9.49 -18.37 -3.56
CA ILE A 206 9.46 -19.70 -4.18
C ILE A 206 9.58 -19.52 -5.69
N VAL A 207 10.45 -20.29 -6.35
CA VAL A 207 10.47 -20.34 -7.82
C VAL A 207 9.25 -21.11 -8.29
N VAL A 208 8.35 -20.42 -8.98
CA VAL A 208 7.12 -21.00 -9.52
C VAL A 208 7.30 -21.34 -10.99
N GLY A 209 7.78 -20.36 -11.77
CA GLY A 209 7.98 -20.46 -13.22
C GLY A 209 8.98 -21.53 -13.62
N ALA A 210 8.71 -22.21 -14.74
CA ALA A 210 9.64 -23.14 -15.37
C ALA A 210 10.78 -22.39 -16.09
N ASP A 211 11.69 -23.11 -16.76
CA ASP A 211 12.76 -22.47 -17.54
C ASP A 211 12.26 -21.66 -18.74
N ILE A 212 11.07 -21.98 -19.22
CA ILE A 212 10.33 -21.28 -20.27
C ILE A 212 8.93 -20.91 -19.77
N GLU A 213 8.27 -19.97 -20.44
CA GLU A 213 6.87 -19.66 -20.18
C GLU A 213 5.99 -20.90 -20.46
N ALA A 214 5.10 -21.22 -19.53
CA ALA A 214 4.19 -22.35 -19.63
C ALA A 214 2.93 -22.11 -18.78
N SER A 215 1.85 -22.84 -19.06
CA SER A 215 0.70 -22.92 -18.16
C SER A 215 0.61 -24.26 -17.45
N TYR A 216 0.17 -24.23 -16.21
CA TYR A 216 -0.10 -25.41 -15.37
C TYR A 216 -0.92 -24.98 -14.15
N THR A 217 -1.48 -25.95 -13.43
CA THR A 217 -2.00 -25.73 -12.07
C THR A 217 -0.86 -25.74 -11.05
N VAL A 218 -1.08 -25.09 -9.92
CA VAL A 218 -0.15 -25.11 -8.78
C VAL A 218 -0.89 -25.56 -7.54
N SER A 219 -0.23 -26.35 -6.71
CA SER A 219 -0.79 -26.80 -5.44
C SER A 219 0.19 -26.64 -4.29
N PHE A 220 -0.35 -26.43 -3.09
CA PHE A 220 0.42 -26.21 -1.88
C PHE A 220 -0.25 -26.84 -0.66
N ASN A 221 0.52 -27.52 0.16
CA ASN A 221 0.08 -28.00 1.47
C ASN A 221 0.66 -27.11 2.57
N PRO A 222 -0.14 -26.32 3.30
CA PRO A 222 0.35 -25.39 4.31
C PRO A 222 0.78 -26.07 5.61
N GLN A 223 0.55 -27.38 5.79
CA GLN A 223 1.07 -28.14 6.93
C GLN A 223 2.45 -28.73 6.61
N THR A 224 2.60 -29.37 5.45
CA THR A 224 3.87 -30.02 5.05
C THR A 224 4.82 -29.09 4.29
N PHE A 225 4.34 -27.92 3.89
CA PHE A 225 5.00 -26.92 3.05
C PHE A 225 5.40 -27.44 1.66
N GLU A 226 4.74 -28.49 1.18
CA GLU A 226 4.99 -29.07 -0.13
C GLU A 226 4.32 -28.24 -1.23
N PHE A 227 5.12 -27.74 -2.18
CA PHE A 227 4.64 -27.01 -3.37
C PHE A 227 4.83 -27.88 -4.61
N LYS A 228 3.79 -27.99 -5.45
CA LYS A 228 3.81 -28.79 -6.69
C LYS A 228 3.25 -27.99 -7.86
N THR A 229 3.75 -28.31 -9.06
CA THR A 229 3.20 -27.86 -10.34
C THR A 229 2.57 -29.04 -11.06
N GLY A 230 1.43 -28.81 -11.71
CA GLY A 230 0.77 -29.78 -12.57
C GLY A 230 1.53 -30.03 -13.89
N GLU A 231 0.86 -30.73 -14.81
CA GLU A 231 1.39 -30.95 -16.17
C GLU A 231 1.56 -29.62 -16.91
N ARG A 232 2.70 -29.47 -17.59
CA ARG A 232 3.06 -28.23 -18.27
C ARG A 232 2.47 -28.22 -19.67
N HIS A 233 1.69 -27.19 -19.96
CA HIS A 233 1.20 -26.90 -21.30
C HIS A 233 1.98 -25.74 -21.93
N VAL A 234 2.52 -26.02 -23.11
CA VAL A 234 3.29 -25.06 -23.90
C VAL A 234 2.37 -24.39 -24.91
N TRP A 235 2.39 -23.06 -24.93
CA TRP A 235 1.58 -22.26 -25.83
C TRP A 235 2.30 -22.03 -27.16
N THR A 236 1.58 -22.13 -28.26
CA THR A 236 2.14 -21.88 -29.60
C THR A 236 1.85 -20.43 -30.01
N PRO A 237 2.83 -19.66 -30.49
CA PRO A 237 2.58 -18.30 -30.95
C PRO A 237 1.66 -18.29 -32.17
N LEU A 238 0.72 -17.35 -32.19
CA LEU A 238 -0.14 -17.10 -33.34
C LEU A 238 0.62 -16.34 -34.45
N PRO A 239 0.13 -16.38 -35.71
CA PRO A 239 0.66 -15.58 -36.80
C PRO A 239 0.74 -14.07 -36.44
N SER A 240 1.74 -13.37 -36.97
CA SER A 240 2.02 -11.96 -36.62
C SER A 240 0.95 -10.95 -37.03
N ASP A 241 0.06 -11.33 -37.95
CA ASP A 241 -1.12 -10.55 -38.34
C ASP A 241 -2.34 -10.83 -37.44
N ASN A 242 -2.32 -11.93 -36.69
CA ASN A 242 -3.33 -12.28 -35.72
C ASN A 242 -3.04 -11.63 -34.37
N VAL A 243 -3.37 -10.34 -34.27
CA VAL A 243 -3.05 -9.49 -33.10
C VAL A 243 -4.25 -8.66 -32.63
N TYR A 244 -4.10 -8.04 -31.46
CA TYR A 244 -4.96 -6.96 -30.99
C TYR A 244 -4.11 -5.71 -30.72
N TYR A 245 -4.73 -4.53 -30.77
CA TYR A 245 -4.10 -3.26 -30.43
C TYR A 245 -4.82 -2.59 -29.27
N ILE A 246 -4.05 -1.94 -28.40
CA ILE A 246 -4.59 -1.06 -27.36
C ILE A 246 -4.92 0.30 -27.98
N LEU A 247 -6.16 0.74 -27.80
CA LEU A 247 -6.60 2.12 -28.03
C LEU A 247 -6.97 2.75 -26.68
N GLY A 248 -6.74 4.05 -26.52
CA GLY A 248 -7.11 4.80 -25.32
C GLY A 248 -5.99 5.66 -24.76
N THR A 249 -6.09 5.99 -23.47
CA THR A 249 -5.26 7.03 -22.82
C THR A 249 -4.17 6.47 -21.91
N ILE A 250 -3.98 5.15 -21.88
CA ILE A 250 -3.04 4.51 -20.95
C ILE A 250 -1.56 4.58 -21.37
N SER A 251 -1.21 5.41 -22.36
CA SER A 251 0.18 5.51 -22.76
C SER A 251 1.02 6.20 -21.69
N GLY A 252 2.13 5.58 -21.28
CA GLY A 252 3.13 6.20 -20.41
C GLY A 252 3.93 7.31 -21.09
N HIS A 253 3.94 7.39 -22.42
CA HIS A 253 4.68 8.44 -23.13
C HIS A 253 3.84 9.71 -23.28
N TRP A 254 4.28 10.80 -22.67
CA TRP A 254 3.51 12.06 -22.59
C TRP A 254 3.11 12.66 -23.95
N GLN A 255 3.87 12.39 -25.02
CA GLN A 255 3.59 12.91 -26.37
C GLN A 255 2.44 12.20 -27.10
N ASP A 256 2.01 11.02 -26.65
CA ASP A 256 1.03 10.23 -27.41
C ASP A 256 -0.38 10.80 -27.37
N GLY A 257 -0.75 11.42 -26.26
CA GLY A 257 -2.15 11.71 -25.97
C GLY A 257 -3.01 10.43 -26.00
N GLU A 258 -4.23 10.53 -26.52
CA GLU A 258 -5.09 9.36 -26.74
C GLU A 258 -4.69 8.61 -28.03
N ILE A 259 -4.42 7.31 -27.90
CA ILE A 259 -4.21 6.40 -29.01
C ILE A 259 -5.57 6.06 -29.64
N THR A 260 -5.84 6.62 -30.82
CA THR A 260 -7.10 6.44 -31.55
C THR A 260 -6.99 5.51 -32.77
N LYS A 261 -5.78 5.03 -33.07
CA LYS A 261 -5.48 4.16 -34.23
C LYS A 261 -4.44 3.10 -33.85
N GLU A 262 -4.35 2.06 -34.66
CA GLU A 262 -3.35 0.99 -34.49
C GLU A 262 -1.93 1.57 -34.52
N ARG A 263 -1.12 1.21 -33.52
CA ARG A 263 0.30 1.53 -33.46
C ARG A 263 1.08 0.27 -33.07
N SER A 264 2.21 0.02 -33.71
CA SER A 264 3.02 -1.19 -33.48
C SER A 264 3.42 -1.36 -32.02
N LYS A 265 3.75 -0.27 -31.32
CA LYS A 265 4.10 -0.31 -29.89
C LYS A 265 2.95 -0.68 -28.95
N MET A 266 1.70 -0.65 -29.44
CA MET A 266 0.48 -0.97 -28.69
C MET A 266 -0.08 -2.36 -29.03
N MET A 267 0.71 -3.20 -29.72
CA MET A 267 0.29 -4.48 -30.27
C MET A 267 0.41 -5.62 -29.25
N LEU A 268 -0.70 -6.29 -28.94
CA LEU A 268 -0.71 -7.54 -28.19
C LEU A 268 -0.39 -8.71 -29.11
N THR A 269 0.60 -9.51 -28.73
CA THR A 269 0.97 -10.75 -29.42
C THR A 269 0.13 -11.92 -28.90
N GLY A 270 -0.36 -12.75 -29.83
CA GLY A 270 -1.27 -13.86 -29.53
C GLY A 270 -0.58 -15.22 -29.39
N PHE A 271 -1.16 -16.09 -28.57
CA PHE A 271 -0.74 -17.46 -28.36
C PHE A 271 -1.96 -18.38 -28.26
N GLU A 272 -1.82 -19.65 -28.66
CA GLU A 272 -2.90 -20.65 -28.61
C GLU A 272 -2.48 -22.00 -28.04
N SER A 273 -3.46 -22.66 -27.42
CA SER A 273 -3.40 -24.05 -26.97
C SER A 273 -4.81 -24.66 -27.07
N GLY A 274 -5.01 -25.58 -28.01
CA GLY A 274 -6.33 -26.17 -28.27
C GLY A 274 -7.39 -25.13 -28.64
N SER A 275 -8.45 -25.01 -27.84
CA SER A 275 -9.52 -24.02 -28.04
C SER A 275 -9.33 -22.72 -27.23
N GLU A 276 -8.22 -22.62 -26.50
CA GLU A 276 -7.89 -21.47 -25.67
C GLU A 276 -6.85 -20.59 -26.38
N ARG A 277 -7.01 -19.29 -26.25
CA ARG A 277 -6.08 -18.28 -26.79
C ARG A 277 -5.87 -17.19 -25.77
N TYR A 278 -4.70 -16.59 -25.76
CA TYR A 278 -4.52 -15.30 -25.11
C TYR A 278 -3.71 -14.36 -25.96
N TYR A 279 -3.88 -13.06 -25.71
CA TYR A 279 -3.04 -12.01 -26.26
C TYR A 279 -2.45 -11.23 -25.11
N THR A 280 -1.17 -10.90 -25.21
CA THR A 280 -0.47 -10.19 -24.14
C THR A 280 0.37 -9.05 -24.68
N TRP A 281 0.52 -8.02 -23.87
CA TRP A 281 1.33 -6.85 -24.15
C TRP A 281 1.92 -6.33 -22.86
N THR A 282 3.18 -5.90 -22.90
CA THR A 282 3.84 -5.16 -21.82
C THR A 282 4.34 -3.85 -22.41
N ALA A 283 4.25 -2.77 -21.63
CA ALA A 283 4.72 -1.47 -22.08
C ALA A 283 6.18 -1.56 -22.56
N PRO A 284 6.48 -1.16 -23.81
CA PRO A 284 7.85 -1.20 -24.32
C PRO A 284 8.71 -0.16 -23.60
N ASP A 285 9.97 -0.53 -23.36
CA ASP A 285 10.97 0.41 -22.86
C ASP A 285 11.52 1.30 -23.99
N GLY A 286 12.07 2.45 -23.64
CA GLY A 286 12.71 3.38 -24.57
C GLY A 286 12.09 4.79 -24.62
N GLU A 287 12.90 5.73 -25.09
CA GLU A 287 12.62 7.17 -25.17
C GLU A 287 11.91 7.61 -26.46
N ASP A 288 11.96 6.79 -27.51
CA ASP A 288 11.36 7.14 -28.79
C ASP A 288 9.83 7.05 -28.70
N PRO A 289 9.07 8.14 -28.91
CA PRO A 289 7.62 8.14 -28.84
C PRO A 289 6.96 7.18 -29.85
N GLU A 290 7.62 6.73 -30.92
CA GLU A 290 7.00 5.79 -31.86
C GLU A 290 7.15 4.32 -31.44
N THR A 291 8.14 4.02 -30.59
CA THR A 291 8.50 2.64 -30.25
C THR A 291 8.53 2.33 -28.75
N GLY A 292 8.69 3.36 -27.90
CA GLY A 292 8.87 3.26 -26.46
C GLY A 292 7.75 3.93 -25.64
N MET A 293 7.68 3.52 -24.37
CA MET A 293 6.77 4.01 -23.34
C MET A 293 7.44 4.03 -21.94
N TRP A 294 8.78 4.07 -21.91
CA TRP A 294 9.58 3.99 -20.67
C TRP A 294 9.26 2.77 -19.77
N GLY A 295 8.72 1.70 -20.37
CA GLY A 295 8.32 0.50 -19.63
C GLY A 295 7.11 0.70 -18.71
N GLN A 296 6.30 1.74 -18.92
CA GLN A 296 5.19 2.11 -18.04
C GLN A 296 3.90 2.42 -18.81
N THR A 297 2.76 2.18 -18.16
CA THR A 297 1.45 2.70 -18.58
C THR A 297 1.05 3.88 -17.71
N ALA A 298 0.29 4.83 -18.26
CA ALA A 298 -0.39 5.87 -17.48
C ALA A 298 -1.76 5.39 -16.97
N ALA A 299 -2.26 6.04 -15.92
CA ALA A 299 -3.66 5.90 -15.53
C ALA A 299 -4.57 6.46 -16.64
N GLY A 300 -5.67 5.77 -16.95
CA GLY A 300 -6.56 6.13 -18.03
C GLY A 300 -7.60 5.06 -18.32
N THR A 301 -8.00 4.96 -19.57
CA THR A 301 -8.89 3.91 -20.04
C THR A 301 -8.38 3.32 -21.34
N PHE A 302 -8.71 2.05 -21.60
CA PHE A 302 -8.33 1.41 -22.86
C PHE A 302 -9.39 0.45 -23.40
N ARG A 303 -9.27 0.13 -24.68
CA ARG A 303 -10.08 -0.81 -25.45
C ARG A 303 -9.15 -1.65 -26.31
N LEU A 304 -9.55 -2.86 -26.67
CA LEU A 304 -8.75 -3.69 -27.58
C LEU A 304 -9.41 -3.71 -28.96
N LYS A 305 -8.65 -3.42 -30.02
CA LYS A 305 -9.08 -3.51 -31.41
C LYS A 305 -8.40 -4.69 -32.10
N LYS A 306 -9.16 -5.52 -32.81
CA LYS A 306 -8.59 -6.57 -33.64
C LYS A 306 -7.81 -5.96 -34.82
N GLY A 307 -6.59 -6.41 -35.03
CA GLY A 307 -5.72 -5.89 -36.09
C GLY A 307 -6.38 -5.98 -37.46
N GLY A 308 -6.38 -4.88 -38.23
CA GLY A 308 -6.94 -4.82 -39.58
C GLY A 308 -8.47 -4.91 -39.66
N GLU A 309 -9.17 -5.12 -38.54
CA GLU A 309 -10.63 -5.34 -38.50
C GLU A 309 -11.35 -4.26 -37.68
N GLN A 310 -12.61 -3.99 -38.01
CA GLN A 310 -13.51 -3.19 -37.17
C GLN A 310 -14.17 -4.11 -36.14
N LYS A 311 -13.36 -4.69 -35.25
CA LYS A 311 -13.83 -5.50 -34.12
C LYS A 311 -13.12 -5.07 -32.85
N TYR A 312 -13.89 -4.88 -31.79
CA TYR A 312 -13.45 -4.27 -30.55
C TYR A 312 -13.89 -5.13 -29.37
N ILE A 313 -13.02 -5.21 -28.36
CA ILE A 313 -13.33 -5.76 -27.04
C ILE A 313 -13.46 -4.59 -26.08
N LEU A 314 -14.64 -4.51 -25.49
CA LEU A 314 -15.11 -3.39 -24.69
C LEU A 314 -15.56 -3.88 -23.31
N TRP A 315 -15.70 -2.95 -22.37
CA TRP A 315 -16.23 -3.17 -21.03
C TRP A 315 -17.48 -2.33 -20.84
N ASP A 316 -18.65 -2.95 -20.64
CA ASP A 316 -19.90 -2.20 -20.46
C ASP A 316 -20.17 -1.77 -19.02
N GLY A 317 -19.22 -2.00 -18.11
CA GLY A 317 -19.36 -1.80 -16.67
C GLY A 317 -19.61 -3.08 -15.89
N ASN A 318 -20.05 -4.16 -16.55
CA ASN A 318 -20.37 -5.44 -15.92
C ASN A 318 -19.93 -6.66 -16.73
N LYS A 319 -19.86 -6.55 -18.05
CA LYS A 319 -19.52 -7.64 -18.98
C LYS A 319 -18.56 -7.15 -20.06
N ILE A 320 -17.79 -8.11 -20.56
CA ILE A 320 -16.98 -7.95 -21.76
C ILE A 320 -17.91 -8.06 -22.97
N VAL A 321 -17.80 -7.08 -23.88
CA VAL A 321 -18.63 -6.99 -25.08
C VAL A 321 -17.75 -6.92 -26.31
N GLU A 322 -18.02 -7.79 -27.27
CA GLU A 322 -17.44 -7.71 -28.61
C GLU A 322 -18.33 -6.86 -29.51
N SER A 323 -17.74 -5.88 -30.20
CA SER A 323 -18.46 -4.86 -30.96
C SER A 323 -17.80 -4.61 -32.31
N ALA A 324 -18.60 -4.30 -33.33
CA ALA A 324 -18.09 -3.81 -34.62
C ALA A 324 -17.78 -2.31 -34.62
N THR A 325 -18.21 -1.59 -33.58
CA THR A 325 -18.06 -0.14 -33.44
C THR A 325 -17.22 0.17 -32.21
N ASP A 326 -16.26 1.09 -32.35
CA ASP A 326 -15.53 1.64 -31.20
C ASP A 326 -16.45 2.47 -30.30
N ASN A 327 -16.28 2.35 -28.99
CA ASN A 327 -17.06 3.11 -28.01
C ASN A 327 -16.20 3.48 -26.79
N THR A 328 -15.82 4.75 -26.72
CA THR A 328 -15.02 5.33 -25.63
C THR A 328 -15.68 5.22 -24.26
N GLY A 329 -17.01 5.22 -24.20
CA GLY A 329 -17.79 5.04 -22.98
C GLY A 329 -17.83 3.60 -22.46
N LYS A 330 -17.30 2.64 -23.23
CA LYS A 330 -17.18 1.22 -22.84
C LYS A 330 -15.73 0.75 -22.79
N ALA A 331 -14.87 1.56 -22.18
CA ALA A 331 -13.45 1.26 -22.02
C ALA A 331 -13.16 0.61 -20.65
N PHE A 332 -12.10 -0.19 -20.59
CA PHE A 332 -11.56 -0.74 -19.35
C PHE A 332 -10.87 0.37 -18.56
N PRO A 333 -11.32 0.69 -17.32
CA PRO A 333 -10.68 1.71 -16.50
C PRO A 333 -9.42 1.19 -15.80
N VAL A 334 -8.36 1.98 -15.80
CA VAL A 334 -7.09 1.70 -15.10
C VAL A 334 -6.69 2.97 -14.33
N THR A 335 -6.92 3.00 -13.02
CA THR A 335 -6.74 4.24 -12.22
C THR A 335 -5.33 4.48 -11.71
N ALA A 336 -4.39 3.56 -11.96
CA ALA A 336 -2.99 3.69 -11.60
C ALA A 336 -2.12 3.65 -12.85
N GLY A 337 -0.97 4.33 -12.81
CA GLY A 337 0.13 4.06 -13.73
C GLY A 337 1.06 2.98 -13.15
N GLY A 338 1.86 2.34 -14.01
CA GLY A 338 2.78 1.30 -13.57
C GLY A 338 3.33 0.44 -14.70
N PRO A 339 4.29 -0.46 -14.41
CA PRO A 339 4.86 -1.38 -15.38
C PRO A 339 3.92 -2.57 -15.55
N PHE A 340 2.77 -2.33 -16.17
CA PHE A 340 1.72 -3.34 -16.32
C PHE A 340 1.88 -4.17 -17.61
N THR A 341 1.65 -5.46 -17.46
CA THR A 341 1.31 -6.39 -18.53
C THR A 341 -0.21 -6.47 -18.64
N ILE A 342 -0.72 -6.29 -19.85
CA ILE A 342 -2.13 -6.48 -20.20
C ILE A 342 -2.27 -7.82 -20.91
N LYS A 343 -3.26 -8.62 -20.50
CA LYS A 343 -3.56 -9.92 -21.10
C LYS A 343 -5.05 -10.05 -21.36
N SER A 344 -5.45 -10.48 -22.54
CA SER A 344 -6.83 -10.87 -22.84
C SER A 344 -6.91 -12.36 -23.10
N ASN A 345 -7.78 -13.07 -22.37
CA ASN A 345 -7.96 -14.51 -22.49
C ASN A 345 -9.24 -14.80 -23.28
N PHE A 346 -9.19 -15.86 -24.09
CA PHE A 346 -10.26 -16.29 -24.97
C PHE A 346 -10.47 -17.79 -24.83
N LYS A 347 -11.73 -18.19 -24.92
CA LYS A 347 -12.14 -19.59 -25.04
C LYS A 347 -13.15 -19.71 -26.17
N ASN A 348 -12.92 -20.63 -27.10
CA ASN A 348 -13.76 -20.81 -28.29
C ASN A 348 -13.96 -19.48 -29.06
N ASN A 349 -12.90 -18.69 -29.20
CA ASN A 349 -12.88 -17.35 -29.83
C ASN A 349 -13.71 -16.25 -29.16
N VAL A 350 -14.22 -16.46 -27.94
CA VAL A 350 -14.89 -15.42 -27.16
C VAL A 350 -13.96 -14.92 -26.08
N CYS A 351 -13.81 -13.59 -25.95
CA CYS A 351 -13.03 -13.00 -24.87
C CYS A 351 -13.71 -13.26 -23.51
N THR A 352 -13.02 -13.95 -22.60
CA THR A 352 -13.56 -14.34 -21.28
C THR A 352 -13.06 -13.45 -20.16
N SER A 353 -11.86 -12.88 -20.28
CA SER A 353 -11.31 -11.95 -19.30
C SER A 353 -10.26 -11.01 -19.88
N VAL A 354 -10.08 -9.85 -19.24
CA VAL A 354 -8.93 -8.94 -19.46
C VAL A 354 -8.24 -8.71 -18.13
N GLU A 355 -6.96 -9.07 -18.05
CA GLU A 355 -6.08 -8.96 -16.89
C GLU A 355 -5.07 -7.83 -17.09
N ILE A 356 -4.81 -7.07 -16.03
CA ILE A 356 -3.77 -6.06 -15.94
C ILE A 356 -2.97 -6.39 -14.67
N ALA A 357 -1.67 -6.65 -14.79
CA ALA A 357 -0.83 -7.00 -13.64
C ALA A 357 0.58 -6.43 -13.80
N GLY A 358 1.17 -5.96 -12.71
CA GLY A 358 2.49 -5.35 -12.70
C GLY A 358 2.67 -4.42 -11.51
N GLY A 359 3.90 -4.08 -11.16
CA GLY A 359 4.18 -3.12 -10.07
C GLY A 359 3.54 -3.48 -8.71
N GLY A 360 3.32 -4.77 -8.43
CA GLY A 360 2.65 -5.23 -7.20
C GLY A 360 1.12 -5.06 -7.18
N LYS A 361 0.50 -4.73 -8.32
CA LYS A 361 -0.96 -4.57 -8.45
C LYS A 361 -1.52 -5.55 -9.48
N SER A 362 -2.80 -5.89 -9.33
CA SER A 362 -3.52 -6.72 -10.29
C SER A 362 -4.99 -6.28 -10.41
N LEU A 363 -5.53 -6.34 -11.63
CA LEU A 363 -6.91 -6.05 -11.95
C LEU A 363 -7.39 -7.05 -13.01
N VAL A 364 -8.53 -7.70 -12.77
CA VAL A 364 -9.13 -8.68 -13.69
C VAL A 364 -10.58 -8.32 -13.96
N PHE A 365 -10.91 -8.09 -15.23
CA PHE A 365 -12.26 -7.92 -15.71
C PHE A 365 -12.78 -9.22 -16.29
N SER A 366 -13.96 -9.65 -15.86
CA SER A 366 -14.67 -10.82 -16.37
C SER A 366 -16.17 -10.59 -16.28
N ASN A 367 -16.96 -11.41 -16.96
CA ASN A 367 -18.42 -11.23 -16.97
C ASN A 367 -19.03 -11.36 -15.58
N GLY A 368 -19.61 -10.27 -15.07
CA GLY A 368 -20.25 -10.17 -13.76
C GLY A 368 -19.29 -10.03 -12.58
N LYS A 369 -17.97 -9.91 -12.82
CA LYS A 369 -16.96 -9.92 -11.75
C LYS A 369 -15.74 -9.11 -12.14
N VAL A 370 -15.35 -8.18 -11.26
CA VAL A 370 -14.05 -7.51 -11.29
C VAL A 370 -13.28 -7.92 -10.06
N VAL A 371 -12.01 -8.28 -10.21
CA VAL A 371 -11.12 -8.65 -9.09
C VAL A 371 -9.98 -7.66 -9.03
N VAL A 372 -9.78 -7.04 -7.86
CA VAL A 372 -8.75 -6.03 -7.63
C VAL A 372 -7.82 -6.52 -6.53
N ASN A 373 -6.53 -6.63 -6.85
CA ASN A 373 -5.51 -7.12 -5.92
C ASN A 373 -5.94 -8.42 -5.21
N GLY A 374 -6.49 -9.36 -5.99
CA GLY A 374 -7.00 -10.66 -5.54
C GLY A 374 -8.34 -10.63 -4.78
N VAL A 375 -8.94 -9.46 -4.57
CA VAL A 375 -10.22 -9.31 -3.87
C VAL A 375 -11.34 -8.99 -4.87
N PRO A 376 -12.41 -9.80 -4.95
CA PRO A 376 -13.57 -9.47 -5.78
C PRO A 376 -14.21 -8.15 -5.38
N ALA A 377 -14.43 -7.26 -6.34
CA ALA A 377 -15.20 -6.04 -6.14
C ALA A 377 -16.66 -6.40 -5.84
N ALA A 378 -17.20 -5.79 -4.78
CA ALA A 378 -18.57 -6.00 -4.33
C ALA A 378 -19.41 -4.73 -4.56
N ALA A 379 -20.73 -4.83 -4.44
CA ALA A 379 -21.61 -3.66 -4.54
C ALA A 379 -21.38 -2.64 -3.40
N SER A 380 -20.83 -3.10 -2.28
CA SER A 380 -20.39 -2.28 -1.16
C SER A 380 -19.32 -3.02 -0.36
N ILE A 381 -18.54 -2.28 0.43
CA ILE A 381 -17.53 -2.81 1.34
C ILE A 381 -17.72 -2.26 2.75
N LEU A 382 -17.08 -2.90 3.72
CA LEU A 382 -16.94 -2.35 5.06
C LEU A 382 -15.70 -1.44 5.13
N PHE A 383 -15.91 -0.24 5.68
CA PHE A 383 -14.87 0.73 6.02
C PHE A 383 -15.18 1.32 7.39
N ALA A 384 -14.29 1.13 8.35
CA ALA A 384 -14.45 1.60 9.74
C ALA A 384 -15.81 1.20 10.37
N ASN A 385 -16.23 -0.05 10.16
CA ASN A 385 -17.53 -0.61 10.57
C ASN A 385 -18.76 0.05 9.93
N SER A 386 -18.57 0.81 8.85
CA SER A 386 -19.64 1.40 8.05
C SER A 386 -19.66 0.84 6.63
N THR A 387 -20.84 0.80 6.02
CA THR A 387 -21.02 0.36 4.64
C THR A 387 -20.64 1.50 3.68
N LEU A 388 -19.69 1.25 2.79
CA LEU A 388 -19.26 2.15 1.73
C LEU A 388 -19.70 1.56 0.37
N PRO A 389 -20.64 2.19 -0.37
CA PRO A 389 -21.13 1.65 -1.62
C PRO A 389 -20.14 1.87 -2.78
N LEU A 390 -20.25 1.03 -3.82
CA LEU A 390 -19.54 1.25 -5.07
C LEU A 390 -20.03 2.55 -5.74
N LYS A 391 -19.11 3.43 -6.11
CA LYS A 391 -19.41 4.70 -6.77
C LYS A 391 -20.05 4.41 -8.14
N PRO A 392 -21.22 4.98 -8.46
CA PRO A 392 -21.88 4.78 -9.74
C PRO A 392 -20.95 5.05 -10.94
N GLY A 393 -21.02 4.18 -11.95
CA GLY A 393 -20.18 4.29 -13.15
C GLY A 393 -18.72 3.84 -12.98
N THR A 394 -18.35 3.32 -11.81
CA THR A 394 -17.01 2.78 -11.57
C THR A 394 -17.07 1.27 -11.33
N SER A 395 -15.94 0.59 -11.48
CA SER A 395 -15.86 -0.87 -11.29
C SER A 395 -15.26 -1.29 -9.95
N TYR A 396 -14.58 -0.38 -9.24
CA TYR A 396 -13.86 -0.69 -8.00
C TYR A 396 -13.52 0.54 -7.14
N ILE A 397 -14.19 1.67 -7.37
CA ILE A 397 -14.04 2.87 -6.53
C ILE A 397 -15.26 2.92 -5.61
N TYR A 398 -15.04 2.98 -4.30
CA TYR A 398 -16.10 3.05 -3.30
C TYR A 398 -16.18 4.48 -2.78
N GLU A 399 -17.39 5.01 -2.62
CA GLU A 399 -17.59 6.39 -2.18
C GLU A 399 -18.85 6.53 -1.32
N GLY A 400 -18.75 7.29 -0.24
CA GLY A 400 -19.89 7.55 0.63
C GLY A 400 -19.49 8.26 1.91
N THR A 401 -20.50 8.66 2.68
CA THR A 401 -20.30 9.36 3.96
C THR A 401 -20.23 8.37 5.11
N VAL A 402 -19.18 8.45 5.91
CA VAL A 402 -18.92 7.60 7.07
C VAL A 402 -18.79 8.46 8.33
N ASN A 403 -19.42 8.04 9.43
CA ASN A 403 -19.22 8.68 10.72
C ASN A 403 -17.99 8.08 11.41
N LEU A 404 -16.98 8.91 11.67
CA LEU A 404 -15.74 8.49 12.33
C LEU A 404 -15.60 9.16 13.69
N LYS A 405 -15.02 8.43 14.64
CA LYS A 405 -14.71 8.94 15.99
C LYS A 405 -13.21 9.17 16.13
N LYS A 406 -12.82 10.29 16.75
CA LYS A 406 -11.42 10.56 17.09
C LYS A 406 -10.85 9.43 17.95
N GLY A 407 -9.66 8.94 17.61
CA GLY A 407 -9.01 7.80 18.26
C GLY A 407 -9.54 6.43 17.81
N GLN A 408 -10.53 6.37 16.91
CA GLN A 408 -11.02 5.09 16.38
C GLN A 408 -10.00 4.45 15.44
N THR A 409 -9.84 3.12 15.58
CA THR A 409 -9.14 2.29 14.60
C THR A 409 -9.94 2.18 13.30
N ILE A 410 -9.31 2.53 12.19
CA ILE A 410 -9.84 2.47 10.84
C ILE A 410 -9.32 1.20 10.17
N ALA A 411 -10.25 0.35 9.75
CA ALA A 411 -9.98 -0.90 9.04
C ALA A 411 -10.91 -1.01 7.83
N SER A 412 -10.50 -1.78 6.83
CA SER A 412 -11.30 -2.09 5.64
C SER A 412 -11.10 -3.55 5.22
N VAL A 413 -11.93 -4.03 4.30
CA VAL A 413 -11.72 -5.33 3.62
C VAL A 413 -10.45 -5.31 2.75
N PHE A 414 -10.01 -4.13 2.32
CA PHE A 414 -8.72 -3.93 1.66
C PHE A 414 -7.64 -3.60 2.68
N ASP A 415 -6.43 -4.11 2.46
CA ASP A 415 -5.27 -3.79 3.29
C ASP A 415 -4.88 -2.31 3.11
N LEU A 416 -5.04 -1.50 4.16
CA LEU A 416 -4.76 -0.07 4.11
C LEU A 416 -3.25 0.26 4.02
N SER A 417 -2.35 -0.71 4.18
CA SER A 417 -0.90 -0.47 4.08
C SER A 417 -0.49 0.04 2.70
N SER A 418 -1.19 -0.40 1.65
CA SER A 418 -0.96 0.03 0.26
C SER A 418 -1.70 1.32 -0.11
N PHE A 419 -2.40 1.96 0.83
CA PHE A 419 -3.18 3.16 0.55
C PHE A 419 -2.48 4.44 0.96
N THR A 420 -2.72 5.51 0.18
CA THR A 420 -2.23 6.85 0.50
C THR A 420 -2.98 7.38 1.72
N CYS A 421 -2.26 7.52 2.83
CA CYS A 421 -2.79 8.07 4.08
C CYS A 421 -2.67 9.60 4.09
N ASN A 422 -3.75 10.31 4.40
CA ASN A 422 -3.67 11.73 4.71
C ASN A 422 -3.11 11.90 6.14
N PRO A 423 -1.89 12.44 6.32
CA PRO A 423 -1.21 12.50 7.61
C PRO A 423 -1.82 13.52 8.60
N ASP A 424 -2.64 14.45 8.10
CA ASP A 424 -3.35 15.42 8.94
C ASP A 424 -4.62 14.82 9.57
N LEU A 425 -5.25 13.87 8.86
CA LEU A 425 -6.48 13.22 9.30
C LEU A 425 -6.22 11.93 10.08
N PHE A 426 -5.21 11.16 9.69
CA PHE A 426 -4.95 9.84 10.23
C PHE A 426 -3.50 9.64 10.66
N THR A 427 -3.29 8.71 11.57
CA THR A 427 -1.98 8.12 11.87
C THR A 427 -1.95 6.65 11.47
N GLY A 428 -0.76 6.12 11.20
CA GLY A 428 -0.56 4.72 10.83
C GLY A 428 -0.47 4.43 9.32
N GLY A 429 -0.24 5.44 8.48
CA GLY A 429 0.06 5.22 7.07
C GLY A 429 1.16 4.18 6.86
N GLY A 430 0.97 3.27 5.90
CA GLY A 430 1.84 2.10 5.71
C GLY A 430 1.44 0.87 6.54
N ASN A 431 0.52 1.00 7.50
CA ASN A 431 -0.04 -0.13 8.23
C ASN A 431 -1.40 -0.57 7.66
N SER A 432 -1.77 -1.82 7.92
CA SER A 432 -3.06 -2.39 7.50
C SER A 432 -4.29 -1.76 8.16
N THR A 433 -4.08 -1.02 9.24
CA THR A 433 -5.11 -0.26 9.95
C THR A 433 -4.57 1.09 10.37
N TRP A 434 -5.41 2.12 10.35
CA TRP A 434 -5.04 3.48 10.74
C TRP A 434 -5.80 3.93 11.98
N THR A 435 -5.51 5.12 12.49
CA THR A 435 -6.28 5.73 13.59
C THR A 435 -6.70 7.14 13.19
N LEU A 436 -7.95 7.51 13.44
CA LEU A 436 -8.41 8.89 13.21
C LEU A 436 -7.77 9.83 14.24
N LYS A 437 -7.00 10.80 13.77
CA LYS A 437 -6.39 11.86 14.57
C LYS A 437 -7.25 13.14 14.59
N ALA A 438 -7.92 13.43 13.48
CA ALA A 438 -8.83 14.57 13.35
C ALA A 438 -10.09 14.43 14.22
N ASN A 439 -10.93 15.46 14.23
CA ASN A 439 -12.13 15.51 15.07
C ASN A 439 -13.18 14.46 14.63
N SER A 440 -13.97 13.98 15.59
CA SER A 440 -15.10 13.10 15.29
C SER A 440 -16.12 13.83 14.41
N GLY A 441 -16.74 13.12 13.47
CA GLY A 441 -17.75 13.70 12.59
C GLY A 441 -18.06 12.83 11.37
N SER A 442 -18.82 13.41 10.44
CA SER A 442 -19.09 12.84 9.13
C SER A 442 -17.92 13.10 8.18
N TYR A 443 -17.48 12.08 7.45
CA TYR A 443 -16.41 12.14 6.46
C TYR A 443 -16.92 11.58 5.15
N LEU A 444 -16.74 12.34 4.06
CA LEU A 444 -16.79 11.76 2.72
C LEU A 444 -15.52 10.94 2.52
N ILE A 445 -15.70 9.64 2.31
CA ILE A 445 -14.63 8.70 2.01
C ILE A 445 -14.78 8.28 0.55
N ARG A 446 -13.68 8.34 -0.20
CA ARG A 446 -13.54 7.73 -1.53
C ARG A 446 -12.29 6.86 -1.53
N LEU A 447 -12.49 5.58 -1.79
CA LEU A 447 -11.45 4.56 -1.77
C LEU A 447 -11.34 3.96 -3.18
N ASP A 448 -10.19 4.13 -3.81
CA ASP A 448 -9.86 3.46 -5.06
C ASP A 448 -9.03 2.21 -4.77
N ALA A 449 -9.66 1.05 -4.89
CA ALA A 449 -9.06 -0.22 -4.51
C ALA A 449 -7.87 -0.63 -5.38
N PHE A 450 -7.75 -0.10 -6.60
CA PHE A 450 -6.67 -0.46 -7.51
C PHE A 450 -5.45 0.46 -7.32
N SER A 451 -5.67 1.78 -7.39
CA SER A 451 -4.57 2.73 -7.20
C SER A 451 -4.04 2.77 -5.77
N GLY A 452 -4.89 2.46 -4.78
CA GLY A 452 -4.58 2.69 -3.38
C GLY A 452 -4.81 4.15 -2.97
N ALA A 453 -5.42 4.98 -3.82
CA ALA A 453 -5.78 6.33 -3.42
C ALA A 453 -6.94 6.28 -2.41
N LEU A 454 -6.75 6.93 -1.27
CA LEU A 454 -7.82 7.19 -0.30
C LEU A 454 -7.99 8.69 -0.15
N TYR A 455 -9.17 9.17 -0.51
CA TYR A 455 -9.61 10.52 -0.22
C TYR A 455 -10.54 10.50 0.98
N ALA A 456 -10.22 11.29 1.98
CA ALA A 456 -11.05 11.51 3.15
C ALA A 456 -11.22 13.01 3.35
N CYS A 457 -12.47 13.44 3.45
CA CYS A 457 -12.80 14.83 3.62
C CYS A 457 -13.86 14.96 4.72
N PRO A 458 -13.54 15.51 5.89
CA PRO A 458 -14.55 15.82 6.89
C PRO A 458 -15.59 16.73 6.25
N THR A 459 -16.88 16.39 6.39
CA THR A 459 -17.99 17.24 5.92
C THR A 459 -18.47 18.20 7.00
N THR A 460 -17.79 18.23 8.16
CA THR A 460 -18.00 19.23 9.19
C THR A 460 -17.71 20.61 8.61
N ALA A 461 -18.70 21.48 8.70
CA ALA A 461 -18.60 22.85 8.23
C ALA A 461 -17.68 23.71 9.13
N TYR A 462 -17.54 24.99 8.78
CA TYR A 462 -16.93 25.96 9.68
C TYR A 462 -17.67 25.95 11.04
N PRO A 463 -16.96 25.94 12.19
CA PRO A 463 -15.57 26.38 12.39
C PRO A 463 -14.50 25.29 12.40
N ASP A 464 -14.81 24.01 12.19
CA ASP A 464 -13.84 22.94 12.45
C ASP A 464 -12.92 22.66 11.26
N VAL A 465 -13.39 22.89 10.04
CA VAL A 465 -12.66 22.63 8.81
C VAL A 465 -12.90 23.76 7.80
N ILE A 466 -11.85 24.09 7.05
CA ILE A 466 -11.93 24.87 5.81
C ILE A 466 -11.29 24.06 4.68
N TYR A 467 -11.51 24.43 3.42
CA TYR A 467 -11.07 23.63 2.28
C TYR A 467 -10.16 24.43 1.35
N MET A 468 -9.21 23.77 0.70
CA MET A 468 -8.40 24.32 -0.37
C MET A 468 -8.69 23.58 -1.68
N ASP A 469 -8.89 24.32 -2.75
CA ASP A 469 -8.94 23.80 -4.12
C ASP A 469 -7.98 24.63 -4.99
N GLY A 470 -7.53 24.07 -6.11
CA GLY A 470 -6.60 24.74 -7.01
C GLY A 470 -5.87 23.76 -7.89
N TRP A 471 -4.67 24.13 -8.33
CA TRP A 471 -3.83 23.26 -9.15
C TRP A 471 -2.35 23.31 -8.75
N SER A 472 -1.54 22.45 -9.37
CA SER A 472 -0.11 22.25 -9.06
C SER A 472 0.16 21.61 -7.68
N TRP A 473 -0.83 20.96 -7.08
CA TRP A 473 -0.69 20.24 -5.82
C TRP A 473 -1.34 18.85 -5.85
N ALA A 474 -0.89 17.95 -4.98
CA ALA A 474 -1.54 16.66 -4.69
C ALA A 474 -1.30 16.22 -3.24
N PRO A 475 -2.01 15.21 -2.71
CA PRO A 475 -1.74 14.67 -1.37
C PRO A 475 -0.31 14.13 -1.20
N THR A 476 0.28 13.57 -2.26
CA THR A 476 1.66 13.04 -2.27
C THR A 476 2.35 13.29 -3.61
N SER A 477 3.67 13.15 -3.64
CA SER A 477 4.50 13.33 -4.86
C SER A 477 4.20 12.33 -5.97
N THR A 478 3.61 11.17 -5.64
CA THR A 478 3.26 10.11 -6.60
C THR A 478 1.80 10.15 -7.03
N SER A 479 0.99 11.06 -6.46
CA SER A 479 -0.40 11.23 -6.84
C SER A 479 -0.54 12.09 -8.09
N THR A 480 -1.63 11.93 -8.83
CA THR A 480 -1.99 12.86 -9.90
C THR A 480 -2.29 14.24 -9.31
N ALA A 481 -1.71 15.28 -9.90
CA ALA A 481 -1.99 16.67 -9.54
C ALA A 481 -3.49 16.95 -9.63
N VAL A 482 -4.03 17.57 -8.58
CA VAL A 482 -5.39 18.10 -8.59
C VAL A 482 -5.41 19.34 -9.50
N ALA A 483 -6.51 19.53 -10.22
CA ALA A 483 -6.76 20.72 -11.01
C ALA A 483 -8.24 21.12 -10.87
N TRP A 484 -8.52 22.12 -10.03
CA TRP A 484 -9.84 22.73 -9.79
C TRP A 484 -10.98 21.71 -9.78
N ASN A 485 -11.05 20.93 -8.71
CA ASN A 485 -12.01 19.84 -8.58
C ASN A 485 -12.74 19.91 -7.24
N ALA A 486 -13.99 20.39 -7.28
CA ALA A 486 -14.84 20.48 -6.09
C ALA A 486 -15.12 19.13 -5.40
N GLU A 487 -14.94 18.01 -6.11
CA GLU A 487 -15.06 16.65 -5.54
C GLU A 487 -13.75 16.15 -4.89
N ASN A 488 -12.66 16.92 -4.95
CA ASN A 488 -11.34 16.53 -4.46
C ASN A 488 -10.56 17.73 -3.89
N VAL A 489 -11.09 18.31 -2.82
CA VAL A 489 -10.50 19.47 -2.12
C VAL A 489 -9.63 19.00 -0.95
N LEU A 490 -8.59 19.75 -0.60
CA LEU A 490 -7.78 19.46 0.58
C LEU A 490 -8.47 20.02 1.83
N PRO A 491 -8.85 19.20 2.82
CA PRO A 491 -9.41 19.70 4.08
C PRO A 491 -8.29 20.21 5.00
N LEU A 492 -8.44 21.44 5.48
CA LEU A 492 -7.58 22.05 6.50
C LEU A 492 -8.28 21.97 7.85
N VAL A 493 -7.70 21.23 8.78
CA VAL A 493 -8.30 20.95 10.09
C VAL A 493 -7.88 22.00 11.11
N LYS A 494 -8.84 22.46 11.91
CA LYS A 494 -8.55 23.39 13.00
C LYS A 494 -7.70 22.73 14.10
N THR A 495 -6.61 23.38 14.47
CA THR A 495 -5.71 22.96 15.55
C THR A 495 -6.11 23.55 16.89
N SER A 496 -5.50 23.06 17.98
CA SER A 496 -5.66 23.64 19.33
C SER A 496 -5.14 25.07 19.43
N ARG A 497 -4.29 25.52 18.50
CA ARG A 497 -3.80 26.90 18.42
C ARG A 497 -4.78 27.83 17.72
N GLY A 498 -5.86 27.30 17.15
CA GLY A 498 -6.87 28.07 16.40
C GLY A 498 -6.55 28.26 14.92
N THR A 499 -5.40 27.77 14.44
CA THR A 499 -5.02 27.75 13.02
C THR A 499 -5.69 26.58 12.29
N TYR A 500 -5.79 26.68 10.96
CA TYR A 500 -6.26 25.63 10.06
C TYR A 500 -5.07 25.13 9.25
N GLU A 501 -4.82 23.82 9.28
CA GLU A 501 -3.60 23.23 8.73
C GLU A 501 -3.90 22.02 7.84
N ALA A 502 -3.11 21.89 6.76
CA ALA A 502 -3.05 20.70 5.92
C ALA A 502 -1.70 20.59 5.21
N THR A 503 -1.27 19.36 4.95
CA THR A 503 -0.05 19.02 4.21
C THR A 503 -0.39 18.54 2.80
N PHE A 504 0.40 18.99 1.83
CA PHE A 504 0.31 18.58 0.44
C PHE A 504 1.69 18.60 -0.22
N TYR A 505 1.80 17.93 -1.36
CA TYR A 505 2.95 18.03 -2.25
C TYR A 505 2.67 19.07 -3.33
N ASN A 506 3.57 20.03 -3.49
CA ASN A 506 3.58 20.99 -4.59
C ASN A 506 4.48 20.49 -5.71
N PHE A 507 4.00 20.55 -6.96
CA PHE A 507 4.79 20.19 -8.14
C PHE A 507 5.71 21.31 -8.64
N GLY A 508 5.57 22.53 -8.12
CA GLY A 508 6.41 23.66 -8.50
C GLY A 508 6.08 24.25 -9.88
N TRP A 509 4.86 24.03 -10.39
CA TRP A 509 4.43 24.53 -11.70
C TRP A 509 3.90 25.97 -11.66
N GLY A 510 4.05 26.66 -10.52
CA GLY A 510 3.56 28.03 -10.32
C GLY A 510 2.04 28.13 -10.21
N GLY A 511 1.39 27.10 -9.63
CA GLY A 511 -0.06 27.07 -9.51
C GLY A 511 -0.67 28.08 -8.54
N ASP A 512 -2.00 28.12 -8.56
CA ASP A 512 -2.80 28.94 -7.67
C ASP A 512 -3.94 28.16 -7.03
N VAL A 513 -4.33 28.62 -5.85
CA VAL A 513 -5.33 27.99 -4.98
C VAL A 513 -6.34 28.99 -4.45
N ALA A 514 -7.51 28.49 -4.06
CA ALA A 514 -8.53 29.23 -3.33
C ALA A 514 -8.91 28.47 -2.06
N PHE A 515 -9.25 29.21 -1.01
CA PHE A 515 -9.72 28.65 0.25
C PHE A 515 -11.20 28.90 0.46
N TYR A 516 -11.91 27.93 1.03
CA TYR A 516 -13.35 27.94 1.17
C TYR A 516 -13.77 27.65 2.60
N VAL A 517 -14.82 28.35 3.03
CA VAL A 517 -15.60 28.02 4.22
C VAL A 517 -16.95 27.48 3.79
N THR A 518 -17.42 26.44 4.47
CA THR A 518 -18.79 25.94 4.31
C THR A 518 -19.63 26.42 5.47
N HIS A 519 -20.78 27.01 5.18
CA HIS A 519 -21.69 27.53 6.20
C HIS A 519 -22.36 26.38 6.97
N PRO A 520 -22.32 26.38 8.32
CA PRO A 520 -22.75 25.23 9.12
C PRO A 520 -24.23 24.88 9.02
N SER A 521 -25.11 25.84 8.75
CA SER A 521 -26.55 25.56 8.65
C SER A 521 -27.07 25.34 7.23
N SER A 522 -26.45 25.97 6.23
CA SER A 522 -26.94 25.94 4.84
C SER A 522 -26.13 25.03 3.93
N GLY A 523 -24.93 24.61 4.36
CA GLY A 523 -24.00 23.85 3.52
C GLY A 523 -23.44 24.65 2.34
N ALA A 524 -23.76 25.95 2.23
CA ALA A 524 -23.26 26.80 1.17
C ALA A 524 -21.76 27.04 1.35
N THR A 525 -20.99 26.82 0.28
CA THR A 525 -19.54 27.01 0.28
C THR A 525 -19.19 28.37 -0.32
N THR A 526 -18.28 29.10 0.33
CA THR A 526 -17.89 30.46 -0.05
C THR A 526 -16.37 30.61 0.02
N ARG A 527 -15.79 31.27 -0.99
CA ARG A 527 -14.35 31.55 -1.03
C ARG A 527 -13.95 32.64 -0.06
N LEU A 528 -12.77 32.51 0.52
CA LEU A 528 -12.14 33.52 1.35
C LEU A 528 -11.51 34.61 0.46
N PRO A 529 -11.89 35.89 0.63
CA PRO A 529 -11.38 36.95 -0.22
C PRO A 529 -10.00 37.44 0.25
N ILE A 530 -9.09 37.71 -0.68
CA ILE A 530 -7.70 38.13 -0.42
C ILE A 530 -7.65 39.49 0.29
N THR A 531 -8.68 40.33 0.13
CA THR A 531 -8.82 41.62 0.82
C THR A 531 -8.78 41.49 2.34
N ASN A 532 -9.21 40.34 2.89
CA ASN A 532 -9.20 40.04 4.32
C ASN A 532 -7.85 39.52 4.83
N PHE A 533 -6.87 39.30 3.97
CA PHE A 533 -5.57 38.74 4.34
C PHE A 533 -4.45 39.79 4.36
N ASN A 534 -3.45 39.53 5.19
CA ASN A 534 -2.14 40.15 5.14
C ASN A 534 -1.09 39.05 4.93
N SER A 535 -0.66 38.84 3.70
CA SER A 535 0.28 37.77 3.34
C SER A 535 1.07 38.10 2.07
N GLY A 536 2.26 37.49 1.91
CA GLY A 536 3.02 37.53 0.67
C GLY A 536 2.46 36.62 -0.43
N TYR A 537 1.51 35.73 -0.10
CA TYR A 537 0.94 34.73 -1.01
C TYR A 537 -0.34 35.20 -1.72
N LEU A 538 -0.71 36.48 -1.66
CA LEU A 538 -1.88 36.99 -2.37
C LEU A 538 -1.64 36.97 -3.89
N ASN A 539 -2.67 36.63 -4.68
CA ASN A 539 -2.59 36.58 -6.13
C ASN A 539 -3.64 37.49 -6.80
N PRO A 540 -3.55 38.83 -6.62
CA PRO A 540 -4.56 39.75 -7.13
C PRO A 540 -4.72 39.72 -8.66
N SER A 541 -3.70 39.27 -9.40
CA SER A 541 -3.76 39.12 -10.85
C SER A 541 -4.75 38.04 -11.31
N ASN A 542 -5.05 37.05 -10.47
CA ASN A 542 -5.97 35.95 -10.78
C ASN A 542 -7.31 36.08 -10.01
N GLY A 543 -7.60 37.27 -9.49
CA GLY A 543 -8.89 37.61 -8.85
C GLY A 543 -8.86 37.66 -7.32
N ASP A 544 -9.95 38.16 -6.73
CA ASP A 544 -10.05 38.49 -5.30
C ASP A 544 -10.11 37.27 -4.36
N THR A 545 -9.92 36.05 -4.87
CA THR A 545 -9.97 34.81 -4.07
C THR A 545 -8.82 33.85 -4.38
N SER A 546 -7.82 34.30 -5.15
CA SER A 546 -6.68 33.49 -5.57
C SER A 546 -5.46 33.76 -4.70
N PHE A 547 -4.77 32.68 -4.32
CA PHE A 547 -3.54 32.68 -3.55
C PHE A 547 -2.47 31.90 -4.32
N LYS A 548 -1.23 32.37 -4.24
CA LYS A 548 -0.06 31.67 -4.77
C LYS A 548 0.30 30.52 -3.83
N ILE A 549 0.83 29.44 -4.39
CA ILE A 549 1.58 28.42 -3.64
C ILE A 549 3.09 28.67 -3.81
N PRO A 550 3.95 28.03 -3.01
CA PRO A 550 5.41 28.11 -3.20
C PRO A 550 5.83 27.77 -4.65
N ALA A 551 6.94 28.35 -5.11
CA ALA A 551 7.42 28.08 -6.47
C ALA A 551 8.22 26.76 -6.57
N ALA A 552 8.88 26.35 -5.49
CA ALA A 552 9.67 25.13 -5.45
C ALA A 552 8.76 23.90 -5.26
N ALA A 553 9.13 22.80 -5.92
CA ALA A 553 8.50 21.51 -5.68
C ALA A 553 8.92 20.97 -4.31
N GLY A 554 7.98 20.34 -3.59
CA GLY A 554 8.23 19.83 -2.24
C GLY A 554 6.98 19.64 -1.41
N TYR A 555 7.13 19.05 -0.23
CA TYR A 555 6.05 18.95 0.74
C TYR A 555 5.92 20.26 1.52
N TYR A 556 4.71 20.78 1.58
CA TYR A 556 4.38 21.99 2.33
C TYR A 556 3.18 21.73 3.23
N LYS A 557 3.20 22.34 4.41
CA LYS A 557 2.05 22.51 5.26
C LYS A 557 1.52 23.93 5.10
N VAL A 558 0.30 24.06 4.57
CA VAL A 558 -0.41 25.34 4.58
C VAL A 558 -0.96 25.59 5.98
N VAL A 559 -0.76 26.81 6.48
CA VAL A 559 -1.25 27.25 7.78
C VAL A 559 -2.06 28.53 7.58
N ILE A 560 -3.35 28.48 7.88
CA ILE A 560 -4.25 29.64 7.82
C ILE A 560 -4.68 30.02 9.24
N ASP A 561 -4.51 31.29 9.58
CA ASP A 561 -5.00 31.85 10.83
C ASP A 561 -6.13 32.84 10.53
N LEU A 562 -7.36 32.42 10.85
CA LEU A 562 -8.57 33.24 10.73
C LEU A 562 -8.79 34.15 11.95
N LYS A 563 -7.82 34.27 12.86
CA LYS A 563 -7.82 35.13 14.04
C LYS A 563 -9.03 34.86 14.93
N GLU A 564 -9.90 35.84 15.14
CA GLU A 564 -11.13 35.73 15.94
C GLU A 564 -12.27 35.01 15.19
N GLY A 565 -12.02 34.56 13.95
CA GLY A 565 -12.94 33.84 13.10
C GLY A 565 -13.60 34.71 12.02
N VAL A 566 -14.61 34.15 11.35
CA VAL A 566 -15.25 34.79 10.20
C VAL A 566 -16.75 35.02 10.44
N ASN A 567 -17.27 36.09 9.85
CA ASN A 567 -18.69 36.30 9.62
C ASN A 567 -19.01 35.87 8.20
N ILE A 568 -20.10 35.12 8.02
CA ILE A 568 -20.61 34.72 6.70
C ILE A 568 -22.01 35.32 6.57
N SER A 569 -22.17 36.27 5.65
CA SER A 569 -23.48 36.89 5.41
C SER A 569 -24.42 35.92 4.67
N ALA A 570 -25.73 36.18 4.71
CA ALA A 570 -26.71 35.43 3.94
C ALA A 570 -26.46 35.47 2.42
N ALA A 571 -25.76 36.51 1.93
CA ALA A 571 -25.35 36.65 0.54
C ALA A 571 -24.02 35.92 0.21
N GLY A 572 -23.45 35.18 1.17
CA GLY A 572 -22.18 34.47 0.98
C GLY A 572 -20.98 35.43 0.93
N VAL A 573 -20.98 36.50 1.72
CA VAL A 573 -19.82 37.38 1.88
C VAL A 573 -19.09 37.02 3.17
N VAL A 574 -17.78 36.80 3.08
CA VAL A 574 -16.93 36.48 4.23
C VAL A 574 -16.17 37.72 4.71
N THR A 575 -16.26 38.04 5.99
CA THR A 575 -15.47 39.11 6.64
C THR A 575 -14.87 38.65 7.97
N PRO A 576 -13.76 39.25 8.44
CA PRO A 576 -13.23 38.98 9.77
C PRO A 576 -14.24 39.34 10.86
N LYS A 577 -14.25 38.56 11.95
CA LYS A 577 -14.99 38.93 13.18
C LYS A 577 -14.32 40.07 13.94
N GLY A 578 -12.98 40.09 13.94
CA GLY A 578 -12.17 41.13 14.56
C GLY A 578 -11.69 42.20 13.58
N THR A 579 -10.82 43.08 14.06
CA THR A 579 -10.13 44.09 13.24
C THR A 579 -8.84 43.55 12.60
N SER A 580 -8.37 42.40 13.06
CA SER A 580 -7.17 41.73 12.56
C SER A 580 -7.42 41.10 11.19
N LYS A 581 -6.50 41.31 10.25
CA LYS A 581 -6.49 40.55 8.99
C LYS A 581 -6.07 39.09 9.23
N PHE A 582 -6.59 38.20 8.41
CA PHE A 582 -6.16 36.80 8.36
C PHE A 582 -4.73 36.68 7.86
N SER A 583 -4.07 35.57 8.16
CA SER A 583 -2.75 35.24 7.62
C SER A 583 -2.75 33.85 7.00
N ILE A 584 -1.91 33.68 5.98
CA ILE A 584 -1.59 32.40 5.36
C ILE A 584 -0.09 32.28 5.26
N ASP A 585 0.42 31.10 5.60
CA ASP A 585 1.82 30.74 5.50
C ASP A 585 1.99 29.31 4.96
N TYR A 586 3.17 29.01 4.41
CA TYR A 586 3.54 27.65 3.97
C TYR A 586 4.85 27.23 4.63
N VAL A 587 4.80 26.10 5.35
CA VAL A 587 5.95 25.54 6.07
C VAL A 587 6.43 24.31 5.33
N GLU A 588 7.68 24.29 4.88
CA GLU A 588 8.32 23.11 4.27
C GLU A 588 8.34 21.94 5.28
N GLN A 589 8.11 20.69 4.81
CA GLN A 589 7.98 19.50 5.67
C GLN A 589 9.10 18.48 5.47
#